data_AF-A0A1V2P434-F1
#
_entry.id   AF-A0A1V2P434-F1
#
_cell.length_a   1.000
_cell.length_b   1.000
_cell.length_c   1.000
_cell.angle_alpha   90.00
_cell.angle_beta   90.00
_cell.angle_gamma   90.00
#
_symmetry.space_group_name_H-M   'P 1'
#
loop_
_entity.id
_entity.type
_entity.pdbx_description
1 polymer ?
#
loop_
_entity_poly.entity_id
_entity_poly.type
_entity_poly.pdbx_seq_one_letter_code
_entity_poly.pdbx_strand_id
1 'polypeptide(L)'
;MVFQELDEAVQGTLAVLERVAAEGDDHAAAALARTEVAPLVRAVRVLLREHRPDENGCCAVCRRRWWQWRRPNVPCRVYLAARLALLDEPDAGARHALRIV
;
A
#
# COMPACT_ATOMS: atom_id res chain seq x y z
N MET A 1 6.16 6.12 24.01
CA MET A 1 6.72 4.85 23.48
C MET A 1 6.86 5.10 21.98
N VAL A 2 8.07 5.40 21.47
CA VAL A 2 8.24 6.05 20.14
C VAL A 2 7.60 5.29 18.98
N PHE A 3 7.59 3.95 19.02
CA PHE A 3 6.95 3.16 17.98
C PHE A 3 5.42 3.30 17.95
N GLN A 4 4.77 3.36 19.12
CA GLN A 4 3.31 3.50 19.18
C GLN A 4 2.87 4.87 18.65
N GLU A 5 3.60 5.93 19.01
CA GLU A 5 3.33 7.29 18.50
C GLU A 5 3.48 7.35 16.97
N LEU A 6 4.49 6.68 16.41
CA LEU A 6 4.66 6.57 14.97
C LEU A 6 3.53 5.78 14.31
N ASP A 7 3.16 4.62 14.87
CA ASP A 7 2.10 3.78 14.33
C ASP A 7 0.75 4.51 14.37
N GLU A 8 0.40 5.12 15.50
CA GLU A 8 -0.82 5.93 15.64
C GLU A 8 -0.88 7.08 14.63
N ALA A 9 0.23 7.80 14.41
CA ALA A 9 0.28 8.88 13.44
C ALA A 9 0.07 8.39 12.00
N VAL A 10 0.68 7.26 11.64
CA VAL A 10 0.53 6.65 10.31
C VAL A 10 -0.90 6.13 10.11
N GLN A 11 -1.43 5.34 11.05
CA GLN A 11 -2.78 4.79 10.95
C GLN A 11 -3.84 5.89 10.99
N GLY A 12 -3.66 6.91 11.82
CA GLY A 12 -4.55 8.07 11.89
C GLY A 12 -4.62 8.82 10.56
N THR A 13 -3.47 9.03 9.91
CA THR A 13 -3.42 9.66 8.59
C THR A 13 -4.16 8.82 7.56
N LEU A 14 -3.90 7.51 7.49
CA LEU A 14 -4.58 6.60 6.55
C LEU A 14 -6.10 6.60 6.75
N ALA A 15 -6.57 6.58 8.00
CA ALA A 15 -8.00 6.62 8.33
C ALA A 15 -8.68 7.94 7.92
N VAL A 16 -7.96 9.07 8.00
CA VAL A 16 -8.47 10.36 7.50
C VAL A 16 -8.61 10.33 5.99
N LEU A 17 -7.60 9.81 5.28
CA LEU A 17 -7.63 9.71 3.82
C LEU A 17 -8.78 8.83 3.33
N GLU A 18 -8.97 7.68 3.97
CA GLU A 18 -10.07 6.75 3.67
C GLU A 18 -11.43 7.41 3.89
N ARG A 19 -11.61 8.11 5.02
CA ARG A 19 -12.87 8.82 5.31
C ARG A 19 -13.17 9.92 4.30
N VAL A 20 -12.19 10.76 3.96
CA VAL A 20 -12.39 11.83 2.97
C VAL A 20 -12.68 11.25 1.59
N ALA A 21 -12.06 10.14 1.21
CA ALA A 21 -12.35 9.48 -0.06
C ALA A 21 -13.75 8.86 -0.11
N ALA A 22 -14.27 8.36 1.01
CA ALA A 22 -15.57 7.69 1.08
C ALA A 22 -16.76 8.64 1.33
N GLU A 23 -16.57 9.66 2.16
CA GLU A 23 -17.65 10.52 2.69
C GLU A 23 -17.47 12.00 2.31
N GLY A 24 -16.31 12.39 1.80
CA GLY A 24 -16.03 13.78 1.42
C GLY A 24 -16.81 14.19 0.19
N ASP A 25 -17.07 15.50 0.07
CA ASP A 25 -17.63 16.05 -1.17
C ASP A 25 -16.62 15.96 -2.33
N ASP A 26 -17.11 16.14 -3.57
CA ASP A 26 -16.30 16.04 -4.77
C ASP A 26 -15.07 16.96 -4.75
N HIS A 27 -15.18 18.13 -4.09
CA HIS A 27 -14.07 19.06 -3.99
C HIS A 27 -12.98 18.53 -3.06
N ALA A 28 -13.36 18.03 -1.89
CA ALA A 28 -12.46 17.40 -0.93
C ALA A 28 -11.81 16.14 -1.51
N ALA A 29 -12.58 15.29 -2.19
CA ALA A 29 -12.07 14.10 -2.87
C ALA A 29 -11.06 14.46 -3.98
N ALA A 30 -11.36 15.48 -4.80
CA ALA A 30 -10.45 15.93 -5.86
C ALA A 30 -9.17 16.58 -5.29
N ALA A 31 -9.28 17.33 -4.19
CA ALA A 31 -8.13 17.90 -3.50
C ALA A 31 -7.22 16.79 -2.95
N LEU A 32 -7.80 15.81 -2.24
CA LEU A 32 -7.10 14.63 -1.73
C LEU A 32 -6.41 13.86 -2.85
N ALA A 33 -7.09 13.64 -3.97
CA ALA A 33 -6.52 12.93 -5.11
C ALA A 33 -5.25 13.63 -5.64
N ARG A 34 -5.23 14.97 -5.66
CA ARG A 34 -4.09 15.76 -6.15
C ARG A 34 -2.94 15.83 -5.16
N THR A 35 -3.22 15.89 -3.86
CA THR A 35 -2.18 16.09 -2.84
C THR A 35 -1.64 14.77 -2.26
N GLU A 36 -2.49 13.74 -2.12
CA GLU A 36 -2.17 12.57 -1.30
C GLU A 36 -1.84 11.31 -2.11
N VAL A 37 -2.36 11.18 -3.34
CA VAL A 37 -2.11 9.99 -4.17
C VAL A 37 -0.62 9.85 -4.51
N ALA A 38 0.06 10.94 -4.87
CA ALA A 38 1.47 10.89 -5.22
C ALA A 38 2.38 10.50 -4.02
N PRO A 39 2.20 11.07 -2.81
CA PRO A 39 2.83 10.58 -1.60
C PRO A 39 2.55 9.10 -1.29
N LEU A 40 1.29 8.65 -1.39
CA LEU A 40 0.93 7.25 -1.15
C LEU A 40 1.62 6.30 -2.12
N VAL A 41 1.60 6.62 -3.42
CA VAL A 41 2.32 5.84 -4.45
C VAL A 41 3.82 5.80 -4.16
N ARG A 42 4.40 6.89 -3.67
CA ARG A 42 5.81 6.92 -3.26
C ARG A 42 6.08 6.00 -2.07
N ALA A 43 5.25 6.06 -1.03
CA ALA A 43 5.37 5.19 0.15
C ALA A 43 5.28 3.71 -0.24
N VAL A 44 4.29 3.33 -1.05
CA VAL A 44 4.15 1.96 -1.58
C VAL A 44 5.39 1.54 -2.38
N ARG A 45 5.91 2.42 -3.26
CA ARG A 45 7.13 2.12 -4.03
C ARG A 45 8.36 1.92 -3.13
N VAL A 46 8.49 2.67 -2.03
CA VAL A 46 9.57 2.47 -1.06
C VAL A 46 9.47 1.08 -0.44
N LEU A 47 8.29 0.71 0.08
CA LEU A 47 8.04 -0.62 0.65
C LEU A 47 8.33 -1.74 -0.35
N LEU A 48 7.88 -1.60 -1.60
CA LEU A 48 8.11 -2.60 -2.65
C LEU A 48 9.58 -2.70 -3.08
N ARG A 49 10.37 -1.62 -2.99
CA ARG A 49 11.82 -1.66 -3.26
C ARG A 49 12.55 -2.42 -2.16
N GLU A 50 12.23 -2.15 -0.90
CA GLU A 50 12.79 -2.87 0.25
C GLU A 50 12.46 -4.36 0.19
N HIS A 51 11.30 -4.70 -0.36
CA HIS A 51 10.80 -6.06 -0.51
C HIS A 51 11.00 -6.66 -1.91
N ARG A 52 11.94 -6.16 -2.71
CA ARG A 52 12.19 -6.67 -4.08
C ARG A 52 12.41 -8.20 -4.06
N PRO A 53 11.54 -9.00 -4.71
CA PRO A 53 11.70 -10.44 -4.76
C PRO A 53 12.80 -10.85 -5.75
N ASP A 54 13.41 -12.00 -5.49
CA ASP A 54 14.22 -12.75 -6.46
C ASP A 54 13.32 -13.47 -7.49
N GLU A 55 13.95 -14.21 -8.40
CA GLU A 55 13.27 -14.98 -9.46
C GLU A 55 12.26 -16.00 -8.91
N ASN A 56 12.41 -16.43 -7.65
CA ASN A 56 11.50 -17.36 -6.98
C ASN A 56 10.39 -16.65 -6.20
N GLY A 57 10.25 -15.33 -6.32
CA GLY A 57 9.26 -14.55 -5.58
C GLY A 57 9.63 -14.29 -4.12
N CYS A 58 10.85 -14.63 -3.69
CA CYS A 58 11.31 -14.44 -2.31
C CYS A 58 12.03 -13.10 -2.15
N CYS A 59 11.67 -12.28 -1.16
CA CYS A 59 12.48 -11.11 -0.80
C CYS A 59 13.41 -11.40 0.40
N ALA A 60 14.55 -10.73 0.45
CA ALA A 60 15.55 -10.92 1.51
C ALA A 60 15.02 -10.58 2.92
N VAL A 61 14.14 -9.58 3.03
CA VAL A 61 13.54 -9.14 4.31
C VAL A 61 12.63 -10.23 4.90
N CYS A 62 11.70 -10.77 4.11
CA CYS A 62 10.82 -11.85 4.55
C CYS A 62 11.60 -13.14 4.83
N ARG A 63 12.68 -13.41 4.07
CA ARG A 63 13.55 -14.58 4.25
C ARG A 63 14.31 -14.51 5.58
N ARG A 64 14.96 -13.39 5.90
CA ARG A 64 15.77 -13.22 7.12
C ARG A 64 14.97 -13.38 8.40
N ARG A 65 13.73 -12.89 8.42
CA ARG A 65 12.86 -12.99 9.60
C ARG A 65 12.44 -14.43 9.94
N TRP A 66 12.61 -15.38 9.01
CA TRP A 66 12.06 -16.75 9.10
C TRP A 66 13.12 -17.84 8.94
N TRP A 67 14.39 -17.46 8.76
CA TRP A 67 15.51 -18.36 8.47
C TRP A 67 15.81 -19.38 9.57
N GLN A 68 15.15 -19.27 10.72
CA GLN A 68 15.36 -20.20 11.82
C GLN A 68 14.56 -21.50 11.67
N TRP A 69 13.31 -21.53 11.13
CA TRP A 69 12.51 -22.76 11.22
C TRP A 69 11.43 -23.06 10.16
N ARG A 70 11.15 -22.25 9.12
CA ARG A 70 10.11 -22.61 8.11
C ARG A 70 10.39 -22.11 6.67
N ARG A 71 9.75 -22.79 5.70
CA ARG A 71 9.81 -22.54 4.25
C ARG A 71 9.73 -21.03 3.92
N PRO A 72 10.42 -20.55 2.87
CA PRO A 72 10.36 -19.14 2.49
C PRO A 72 8.90 -18.72 2.21
N ASN A 73 8.51 -17.55 2.71
CA ASN A 73 7.22 -16.93 2.37
C ASN A 73 7.25 -16.52 0.90
N VAL A 74 6.79 -17.41 0.03
CA VAL A 74 6.53 -17.16 -1.39
C VAL A 74 5.04 -17.15 -1.66
N PRO A 75 4.53 -16.14 -2.38
CA PRO A 75 5.23 -14.92 -2.79
C PRO A 75 5.56 -14.01 -1.59
N CYS A 76 6.45 -13.03 -1.79
CA CYS A 76 6.72 -11.98 -0.80
C CYS A 76 5.41 -11.38 -0.27
N ARG A 77 5.24 -11.36 1.06
CA ARG A 77 3.98 -10.92 1.71
C ARG A 77 3.59 -9.48 1.38
N VAL A 78 4.56 -8.58 1.22
CA VAL A 78 4.30 -7.17 0.89
C VAL A 78 3.84 -7.03 -0.57
N TYR A 79 4.46 -7.75 -1.50
CA TYR A 79 4.00 -7.79 -2.89
C TYR A 79 2.62 -8.44 -3.01
N LEU A 80 2.36 -9.50 -2.24
CA LEU A 80 1.04 -10.16 -2.21
C LEU A 80 -0.03 -9.20 -1.68
N ALA A 81 0.24 -8.51 -0.57
CA ALA A 81 -0.67 -7.52 -0.01
C ALA A 81 -0.94 -6.37 -1.00
N ALA A 82 0.10 -5.84 -1.65
CA ALA A 82 -0.06 -4.81 -2.66
C ALA A 82 -0.87 -5.28 -3.87
N ARG A 83 -0.67 -6.52 -4.33
CA ARG A 83 -1.48 -7.11 -5.42
C ARG A 83 -2.96 -7.17 -5.01
N LEU A 84 -3.26 -7.70 -3.83
CA LEU A 84 -4.63 -7.83 -3.35
C LEU A 84 -5.29 -6.45 -3.24
N ALA A 85 -4.66 -5.50 -2.55
CA ALA A 85 -5.22 -4.19 -2.29
C ALA A 85 -5.33 -3.29 -3.54
N LEU A 86 -4.35 -3.36 -4.45
CA LEU A 86 -4.29 -2.44 -5.59
C LEU A 86 -4.91 -3.03 -6.86
N LEU A 87 -4.94 -4.35 -7.01
CA LEU A 87 -5.33 -5.02 -8.26
C LEU A 87 -6.64 -5.80 -8.14
N ASP A 88 -6.88 -6.47 -7.01
CA ASP A 88 -8.02 -7.38 -6.84
C ASP A 88 -9.27 -6.70 -6.24
N GLU A 89 -9.18 -5.49 -5.68
CA GLU A 89 -10.36 -4.73 -5.25
C GLU A 89 -11.24 -4.30 -6.45
N PRO A 90 -12.52 -4.73 -6.50
CA PRO A 90 -13.40 -4.53 -7.64
C PRO A 90 -14.15 -3.20 -7.51
N ASP A 91 -13.48 -2.08 -7.79
CA ASP A 91 -14.18 -0.84 -8.14
C ASP A 91 -14.05 -0.57 -9.64
N ALA A 92 -14.95 -1.18 -10.39
CA ALA A 92 -15.00 -1.15 -11.85
C ALA A 92 -15.25 0.27 -12.42
N GLY A 93 -15.72 1.23 -11.59
CA GLY A 93 -16.00 2.61 -12.00
C GLY A 93 -14.77 3.52 -12.08
N ALA A 94 -13.90 3.50 -11.06
CA ALA A 94 -12.79 4.46 -10.94
C ALA A 94 -11.66 4.22 -11.97
N ARG A 95 -11.38 2.95 -12.30
CA ARG A 95 -10.36 2.59 -13.30
C ARG A 95 -10.75 2.98 -14.73
N HIS A 96 -12.03 3.18 -15.02
CA HIS A 96 -12.50 3.61 -16.34
C HIS A 96 -12.28 5.12 -16.55
N ALA A 97 -12.41 5.92 -15.50
CA ALA A 97 -12.12 7.36 -15.53
C ALA A 97 -10.62 7.68 -15.70
N LEU A 98 -9.72 6.79 -15.25
CA LEU A 98 -8.27 6.92 -15.40
C LEU A 98 -7.73 6.46 -16.77
N ARG A 99 -8.59 5.96 -17.67
CA ARG A 99 -8.21 5.52 -19.02
C ARG A 99 -8.36 6.58 -20.10
N ILE A 100 -8.76 7.81 -19.74
CA ILE A 100 -8.97 8.92 -20.67
C ILE A 100 -7.90 9.98 -20.42
N VAL A 101 -6.67 9.73 -20.89
CA VAL A 101 -5.70 10.74 -21.38
C VAL A 101 -4.81 10.04 -22.42
#